data_AF-A0AAW1S7W0-F1
#
_entry.id   AF-A0AAW1S7W0-F1
#
_cell.length_a   1.000
_cell.length_b   1.000
_cell.length_c   1.000
_cell.angle_alpha   90.00
_cell.angle_beta   90.00
_cell.angle_gamma   90.00
#
_symmetry.space_group_name_H-M   'P 1'
#
loop_
_entity.id
_entity.type
_entity.pdbx_description
1 polymer ?
#
loop_
_entity_poly.entity_id
_entity_poly.type
_entity_poly.pdbx_seq_one_letter_code
_entity_poly.pdbx_strand_id
1 'polypeptide(L)'
;MLSPGFFEVRKISPPAESLGIHELPKNTHNGDQINVQGEDYVVRTLVLKYKLVGGRYERDHSRLDCTATSRFILDTYFDQLIAK
;
A
#
# COMPACT_ATOMS: atom_id res chain seq x y z
N MET A 1 -15.63 -0.71 8.87
CA MET A 1 -14.39 -1.12 9.54
C MET A 1 -13.75 -2.18 8.67
N LEU A 2 -12.52 -1.98 8.19
CA LEU A 2 -11.87 -2.96 7.32
C LEU A 2 -11.33 -4.12 8.18
N SER A 3 -11.90 -5.31 8.00
CA SER A 3 -11.47 -6.52 8.69
C SER A 3 -10.00 -6.85 8.37
N PRO A 4 -9.26 -7.54 9.27
CA PRO A 4 -7.91 -8.02 8.99
C PRO A 4 -7.87 -8.75 7.65
N GLY A 5 -7.08 -8.25 6.70
CA GLY A 5 -6.99 -8.78 5.33
C GLY A 5 -7.61 -7.89 4.26
N PHE A 6 -8.44 -6.91 4.60
CA PHE A 6 -8.95 -5.94 3.62
C PHE A 6 -8.18 -4.62 3.71
N PHE A 7 -7.75 -4.12 2.55
CA PHE A 7 -6.98 -2.88 2.42
C PHE A 7 -7.58 -1.98 1.35
N GLU A 8 -7.69 -0.69 1.62
CA GLU A 8 -7.86 0.31 0.56
C GLU A 8 -6.53 0.48 -0.15
N VAL A 9 -6.48 0.20 -1.45
CA VAL A 9 -5.26 0.33 -2.26
C VAL A 9 -5.32 1.63 -3.06
N ARG A 10 -4.23 2.40 -3.00
CA ARG A 10 -4.10 3.67 -3.71
C ARG A 10 -2.81 3.71 -4.51
N LYS A 11 -2.88 4.03 -5.80
CA LYS A 11 -1.69 4.37 -6.59
C LYS A 11 -1.27 5.80 -6.28
N ILE A 12 -0.05 5.99 -5.82
CA ILE A 12 0.49 7.32 -5.47
C ILE A 12 1.20 8.01 -6.64
N SER A 13 1.62 7.27 -7.66
CA SER A 13 2.28 7.86 -8.83
C SER A 13 1.31 8.79 -9.55
N PRO A 14 1.68 10.04 -9.88
CA PRO A 14 0.77 10.99 -10.52
C PRO A 14 0.20 10.46 -11.87
N PRO A 15 -1.11 10.64 -12.12
CA PRO A 15 -2.13 11.11 -11.19
C PRO A 15 -2.46 10.05 -10.13
N ALA A 16 -2.60 10.48 -8.88
CA ALA A 16 -2.93 9.58 -7.79
C ALA A 16 -4.39 9.11 -7.92
N GLU A 17 -4.61 7.81 -7.80
CA GLU A 17 -5.92 7.16 -8.00
C GLU A 17 -6.17 6.13 -6.90
N SER A 18 -7.44 5.97 -6.51
CA SER A 18 -7.86 4.86 -5.66
C SER A 18 -8.12 3.65 -6.55
N LEU A 19 -7.50 2.52 -6.21
CA LEU A 19 -7.74 1.23 -6.87
C LEU A 19 -8.87 0.45 -6.19
N GLY A 20 -9.44 0.97 -5.11
CA GLY A 20 -10.54 0.36 -4.35
C GLY A 20 -10.08 -0.46 -3.15
N ILE A 21 -11.00 -1.27 -2.61
CA ILE A 21 -10.74 -2.14 -1.46
C ILE A 21 -10.49 -3.55 -1.96
N HIS A 22 -9.38 -4.15 -1.54
CA HIS A 22 -8.95 -5.48 -1.95
C HIS A 22 -8.68 -6.37 -0.74
N GLU A 23 -8.99 -7.65 -0.89
CA GLU A 23 -8.56 -8.68 0.05
C GLU A 23 -7.13 -9.11 -0.29
N LEU A 24 -6.23 -8.98 0.66
CA LEU A 24 -4.81 -9.30 0.55
C LEU A 24 -4.37 -10.07 1.80
N PRO A 25 -3.21 -10.76 1.75
CA PRO A 25 -2.66 -11.41 2.92
C PRO A 25 -2.57 -10.45 4.12
N LYS A 26 -2.94 -10.93 5.31
CA LYS A 26 -2.94 -10.08 6.52
C LYS A 26 -1.56 -9.53 6.89
N ASN A 27 -0.51 -10.21 6.42
CA ASN A 27 0.89 -9.85 6.59
C ASN A 27 1.45 -8.99 5.44
N THR A 28 0.60 -8.43 4.58
CA THR A 28 1.06 -7.47 3.55
C THR A 28 1.70 -6.25 4.21
N HIS A 29 2.90 -5.89 3.76
CA HIS A 29 3.77 -4.87 4.34
C HIS A 29 4.52 -4.08 3.26
N ASN A 30 5.30 -3.08 3.71
CA ASN A 30 6.09 -2.24 2.80
C ASN A 30 7.12 -3.09 2.05
N GLY A 31 7.25 -2.87 0.74
CA GLY A 31 8.14 -3.62 -0.13
C GLY A 31 7.48 -4.83 -0.80
N ASP A 32 6.30 -5.26 -0.34
CA ASP A 32 5.58 -6.36 -0.98
C ASP A 32 5.12 -5.96 -2.39
N GLN A 33 5.19 -6.92 -3.30
CA GLN A 33 4.54 -6.85 -4.60
C GLN A 33 3.13 -7.42 -4.48
N ILE A 34 2.14 -6.65 -4.91
CA ILE A 34 0.73 -7.03 -4.91
C ILE A 34 0.18 -6.95 -6.34
N ASN A 35 -0.72 -7.87 -6.68
CA ASN A 35 -1.46 -7.81 -7.93
C ASN A 35 -2.88 -7.29 -7.67
N VAL A 36 -3.26 -6.22 -8.35
CA VAL A 36 -4.55 -5.56 -8.18
C VAL A 36 -5.09 -5.23 -9.57
N GLN A 37 -6.31 -5.71 -9.88
CA GLN A 37 -6.97 -5.49 -11.18
C GLN A 37 -6.13 -5.96 -12.40
N GLY A 38 -5.26 -6.96 -12.23
CA GLY A 38 -4.41 -7.49 -13.30
C GLY A 38 -3.08 -6.75 -13.48
N GLU A 39 -2.82 -5.72 -12.68
CA GLU A 39 -1.58 -4.94 -12.71
C GLU A 39 -0.76 -5.16 -11.43
N ASP A 40 0.57 -5.10 -11.58
CA ASP A 40 1.51 -5.31 -10.47
C ASP A 40 1.97 -4.00 -9.85
N TYR A 41 1.83 -3.91 -8.53
CA TYR A 41 2.24 -2.76 -7.75
C TYR A 41 3.16 -3.16 -6.61
N VAL A 42 4.05 -2.24 -6.24
CA VAL A 42 4.89 -2.37 -5.04
C VAL A 42 4.32 -1.46 -3.95
N VAL A 43 4.12 -2.03 -2.77
CA VAL A 43 3.67 -1.30 -1.58
C VAL A 43 4.80 -0.38 -1.11
N ARG A 44 4.56 0.93 -1.13
CA ARG A 44 5.48 1.94 -0.59
C ARG A 44 5.20 2.22 0.89
N THR A 45 3.92 2.36 1.24
CA THR A 45 3.50 2.70 2.61
C THR A 45 2.25 1.95 3.03
N LEU A 46 2.32 1.27 4.16
CA LEU A 46 1.19 0.71 4.90
C LEU A 46 0.72 1.73 5.96
N VAL A 47 -0.55 2.11 5.89
CA VAL A 47 -1.19 3.00 6.86
C VAL A 47 -2.26 2.22 7.63
N LEU A 48 -2.06 2.09 8.94
CA LEU A 48 -3.02 1.47 9.86
C LEU A 48 -3.59 2.55 10.78
N LYS A 49 -4.90 2.73 10.76
CA LYS A 49 -5.59 3.66 11.66
C LYS A 49 -6.32 2.89 12.74
N TYR A 50 -6.13 3.32 13.98
CA TYR A 50 -6.79 2.76 15.15
C TYR A 50 -7.68 3.82 15.80
N LYS A 51 -8.79 3.39 16.40
CA LYS A 51 -9.69 4.22 17.21
C LYS A 51 -9.77 3.64 18.61
N LEU A 52 -9.85 4.51 19.63
CA LEU A 52 -10.07 4.10 21.00
C LEU A 52 -11.57 3.87 21.23
N VAL A 53 -11.96 2.64 21.56
CA VAL A 53 -13.34 2.23 21.82
C VAL A 53 -13.37 1.47 23.15
N GLY A 54 -14.13 1.96 24.12
CA GLY A 54 -14.30 1.28 25.43
C GLY A 54 -12.99 1.01 26.18
N GLY A 55 -11.98 1.86 26.03
CA GLY A 55 -10.66 1.70 26.67
C GLY A 55 -9.69 0.76 25.92
N ARG A 56 -10.02 0.30 24.71
CA ARG A 56 -9.13 -0.52 23.86
C ARG A 56 -8.98 0.12 22.48
N TYR A 57 -7.79 -0.01 21.89
CA TYR A 57 -7.58 0.41 20.51
C TYR A 57 -8.08 -0.67 19.54
N GLU A 58 -9.02 -0.29 18.69
CA GLU A 58 -9.56 -1.14 17.64
C GLU A 58 -9.15 -0.60 16.28
N ARG A 59 -8.88 -1.49 15.33
CA ARG A 59 -8.40 -1.11 13.99
C ARG A 59 -9.55 -0.61 13.13
N ASP A 60 -9.54 0.68 12.80
CA ASP A 60 -10.60 1.37 12.07
C ASP A 60 -10.44 1.23 10.55
N HIS A 61 -9.20 1.40 10.07
CA HIS A 61 -8.90 1.52 8.65
C HIS A 61 -7.50 0.98 8.32
N SER A 62 -7.33 0.48 7.09
CA SER A 62 -6.08 -0.09 6.58
C SER A 62 -5.94 0.32 5.12
N ARG A 63 -4.84 1.00 4.78
CA ARG A 63 -4.55 1.52 3.44
C ARG A 63 -3.16 1.11 3.00
N LEU A 64 -3.03 0.76 1.73
CA LEU A 64 -1.77 0.52 1.04
C LEU A 64 -1.59 1.60 -0.01
N ASP A 65 -0.55 2.39 0.16
CA ASP A 65 -0.09 3.34 -0.84
C ASP A 65 0.98 2.64 -1.70
N CYS A 66 0.68 2.50 -2.98
CA CYS A 66 1.41 1.66 -3.90
C CYS A 66 1.91 2.45 -5.12
N THR A 67 2.99 1.97 -5.71
CA THR A 67 3.53 2.49 -6.97
C THR A 67 3.59 1.35 -7.97
N ALA A 68 3.34 1.63 -9.25
CA ALA A 68 3.50 0.62 -10.30
C ALA A 68 4.91 0.01 -10.26
N THR A 69 5.01 -1.31 -10.45
CA THR A 69 6.29 -2.02 -10.32
C THR A 69 7.37 -1.45 -11.24
N SER A 70 7.00 -1.12 -12.49
CA SER A 70 7.88 -0.47 -13.45
C SER A 70 8.45 0.86 -12.94
N ARG A 71 7.61 1.70 -12.32
CA ARG A 71 8.01 2.98 -11.74
C ARG A 71 8.94 2.80 -10.54
N PHE A 72 8.66 1.82 -9.68
CA PHE A 72 9.52 1.49 -8.54
C PHE A 72 10.93 1.08 -8.96
N ILE A 73 11.05 0.24 -10.00
CA ILE A 73 12.35 -0.20 -10.55
C ILE A 73 13.13 1.00 -11.10
N LEU A 74 12.47 1.86 -11.88
CA LEU A 74 13.09 3.06 -12.42
C LEU A 74 13.58 4.01 -11.31
N ASP A 75 12.75 4.27 -10.30
CA ASP A 75 13.16 5.08 -9.14
C ASP A 75 14.39 4.50 -8.45
N THR A 76 14.38 3.20 -8.18
CA THR A 76 15.51 2.51 -7.53
C THR A 76 16.80 2.65 -8.34
N TYR A 77 16.72 2.53 -9.67
CA TYR A 77 17.88 2.71 -10.54
C TYR A 77 18.37 4.16 -10.55
N PHE A 78 17.48 5.14 -10.62
CA PHE A 78 17.86 6.56 -10.55
C PHE A 78 18.49 6.93 -9.21
N ASP A 79 17.94 6.44 -8.11
CA ASP A 79 18.49 6.66 -6.77
C ASP A 79 19.93 6.11 -6.68
N GLN A 80 20.20 4.93 -7.26
CA GLN A 80 21.55 4.36 -7.32
C GLN A 80 22.52 5.17 -8.18
N LEU A 81 22.05 5.75 -9.29
CA LEU A 81 22.87 6.62 -10.13
C LEU A 81 23.22 7.93 -9.44
N ILE A 82 22.29 8.52 -8.69
CA ILE A 82 22.49 9.78 -7.96
C ILE A 82 23.34 9.60 -6.71
N ALA A 83 23.25 8.46 -6.04
CA ALA A 83 24.05 8.15 -4.86
C ALA A 83 25.56 7.96 -5.15
N LYS A 84 25.96 8.04 -6.42
CA LYS A 84 27.32 7.85 -6.92
C LYS A 84 27.94 9.17 -7.34
#